data_AF-A0A816M6R5-F1
#
_entry.id   AF-A0A816M6R5-F1
#
_cell.length_a   1.000
_cell.length_b   1.000
_cell.length_c   1.000
_cell.angle_alpha   90.00
_cell.angle_beta   90.00
_cell.angle_gamma   90.00
#
_symmetry.space_group_name_H-M   'P 1'
#
loop_
_entity.id
_entity.type
_entity.pdbx_description
1 polymer ?
#
loop_
_entity_poly.entity_id
_entity_poly.type
_entity_poly.pdbx_seq_one_letter_code
_entity_poly.pdbx_strand_id
1 'polypeptide(L)'
;MATASQATNQRPSSGMKLPCTTCAKPIGIVRCEGRLKLFCRTDLNEHRNQLSKQLEEITVEHDLFQQTLNQSTADPRTHVLISRINAWEKESKNKIKQAAEEARCLIENQAIMNTKQIGIWKLQLEQLKENFLSPSSVAIEEAPENFIAKILVKDLETLGKKFEQVAGYPGINEGGLAFQNNTSNNRSLLNSQVRCKGEYSGGIHNIRLKIEQYANGLIFFGVNSKSAPLNVNNLTVASSYGWTAGANNTVYKSGQALINHNDYVSDFQTNDIVELELDCYRRHIHMRNHRSNKQYELQIELEKCPFPWMFHFGFSMSGDRLRIVD
;
A
#
# COMPACT_ATOMS: atom_id res chain seq x y z
N MET A 1 66.48 0.84 -36.25
CA MET A 1 65.79 -0.39 -36.70
C MET A 1 64.66 0.05 -37.62
N ALA A 2 64.87 0.46 -38.88
CA ALA A 2 65.57 -0.16 -40.01
C ALA A 2 64.94 -1.48 -40.46
N THR A 3 63.94 -1.39 -41.35
CA THR A 3 63.74 -2.34 -42.47
C THR A 3 63.07 -1.59 -43.62
N ALA A 4 63.89 -1.04 -44.52
CA ALA A 4 63.48 -0.62 -45.85
C ALA A 4 63.44 -1.87 -46.74
N SER A 5 62.26 -2.25 -47.23
CA SER A 5 62.11 -3.36 -48.16
C SER A 5 62.25 -2.84 -49.59
N GLN A 6 63.38 -3.15 -50.21
CA GLN A 6 63.64 -2.90 -51.63
C GLN A 6 62.69 -3.77 -52.47
N ALA A 7 61.75 -3.15 -53.18
CA ALA A 7 60.97 -3.81 -54.21
C ALA A 7 61.78 -3.82 -55.51
N THR A 8 62.39 -4.96 -55.80
CA THR A 8 63.04 -5.30 -57.06
C THR A 8 62.09 -5.15 -58.24
N ASN A 9 62.41 -4.21 -59.13
CA ASN A 9 61.78 -4.02 -60.43
C ASN A 9 62.22 -5.15 -61.38
N GLN A 10 61.51 -6.27 -61.38
CA GLN A 10 61.65 -7.30 -62.42
C GLN A 10 60.68 -6.99 -63.56
N ARG A 11 61.21 -6.64 -64.74
CA ARG A 11 60.48 -6.68 -66.02
C ARG A 11 60.31 -8.14 -66.43
N PRO A 12 59.09 -8.63 -66.72
CA PRO A 12 58.92 -9.88 -67.43
C PRO A 12 59.06 -9.63 -68.94
N SER A 13 60.08 -10.24 -69.55
CA SER A 13 60.20 -10.41 -70.99
C SER A 13 59.51 -11.71 -71.42
N SER A 14 58.22 -11.65 -71.78
CA SER A 14 57.60 -12.48 -72.83
C SER A 14 56.08 -12.24 -72.91
N GLY A 15 55.64 -11.46 -73.91
CA GLY A 15 54.53 -11.85 -74.80
C GLY A 15 53.07 -11.90 -74.35
N MET A 16 52.66 -11.66 -73.09
CA MET A 16 51.23 -11.54 -72.74
C MET A 16 50.91 -10.17 -72.15
N LYS A 17 50.42 -9.27 -73.00
CA LYS A 17 49.93 -7.95 -72.59
C LYS A 17 48.55 -8.12 -71.93
N LEU A 18 48.51 -8.08 -70.59
CA LEU A 18 47.22 -8.13 -69.88
C LEU A 18 46.37 -6.91 -70.26
N PRO A 19 45.07 -7.10 -70.55
CA PRO A 19 44.19 -6.03 -71.00
C PRO A 19 43.77 -5.14 -69.83
N CYS A 20 43.56 -3.86 -70.09
CA CYS A 20 42.93 -2.96 -69.14
C CYS A 20 41.53 -3.46 -68.74
N THR A 21 41.20 -3.43 -67.45
CA THR A 21 39.90 -3.87 -66.92
C THR A 21 38.72 -3.02 -67.44
N THR A 22 38.96 -1.79 -67.90
CA THR A 22 37.91 -0.89 -68.40
C THR A 22 37.77 -0.94 -69.92
N CYS A 23 38.87 -0.74 -70.68
CA CYS A 23 38.80 -0.64 -72.15
C CYS A 23 39.34 -1.86 -72.91
N ALA A 24 39.80 -2.90 -72.21
CA ALA A 24 40.40 -4.12 -72.76
C ALA A 24 41.67 -3.94 -73.63
N LYS A 25 42.23 -2.72 -73.71
CA LYS A 25 43.42 -2.44 -74.54
C LYS A 25 44.71 -2.96 -73.89
N PRO A 26 45.62 -3.59 -74.65
CA PRO A 26 46.86 -4.18 -74.15
C PRO A 26 48.03 -3.17 -74.08
N ILE A 27 47.83 -1.99 -73.47
CA ILE A 27 48.81 -0.89 -73.50
C ILE A 27 49.10 -0.43 -72.07
N GLY A 28 50.39 -0.48 -71.66
CA GLY A 28 50.94 0.20 -70.48
C GLY A 28 50.04 0.15 -69.24
N ILE A 29 49.95 -1.03 -68.62
CA ILE A 29 49.05 -1.29 -67.49
C ILE A 29 49.67 -0.91 -66.15
N VAL A 30 48.87 -0.27 -65.30
CA VAL A 30 49.19 0.08 -63.91
C VAL A 30 48.13 -0.53 -63.00
N ARG A 31 48.55 -1.15 -61.89
CA ARG A 31 47.65 -1.75 -60.91
C ARG A 31 47.24 -0.71 -59.86
N CYS A 32 45.95 -0.61 -59.58
CA CYS A 32 45.45 0.09 -58.40
C CYS A 32 45.36 -0.92 -57.25
N GLU A 33 46.20 -0.80 -56.23
CA GLU A 33 46.19 -1.74 -55.08
C GLU A 33 44.87 -1.68 -54.29
N GLY A 34 44.23 -0.51 -54.19
CA GLY A 34 42.97 -0.36 -53.45
C GLY A 34 41.76 -1.05 -54.09
N ARG A 35 41.77 -1.26 -55.42
CA ARG A 35 40.69 -1.99 -56.13
C ARG A 35 41.16 -3.30 -56.75
N LEU A 36 42.44 -3.62 -56.65
CA LEU A 36 43.12 -4.77 -57.26
C LEU A 36 42.84 -4.92 -58.78
N LYS A 37 42.61 -3.80 -59.49
CA LYS A 37 42.30 -3.75 -60.93
C LYS A 37 43.45 -3.16 -61.75
N LEU A 38 43.54 -3.55 -63.02
CA LEU A 38 44.58 -3.10 -63.97
C LEU A 38 44.01 -2.05 -64.93
N PHE A 39 44.64 -0.89 -65.00
CA PHE A 39 44.17 0.22 -65.82
C PHE A 39 45.22 0.63 -66.85
N CYS A 40 44.79 1.04 -68.05
CA CYS A 40 45.65 1.83 -68.92
C CYS A 40 45.79 3.24 -68.33
N ARG A 41 46.81 4.00 -68.76
CA ARG A 41 47.08 5.33 -68.20
C ARG A 41 45.89 6.29 -68.27
N THR A 42 45.08 6.23 -69.33
CA THR A 42 43.89 7.05 -69.50
C THR A 42 42.79 6.65 -68.50
N ASP A 43 42.46 5.36 -68.42
CA ASP A 43 41.43 4.87 -67.50
C ASP A 43 41.85 4.98 -66.03
N LEU A 44 43.16 4.95 -65.75
CA LEU A 44 43.70 5.21 -64.40
C LEU A 44 43.47 6.66 -63.98
N ASN A 45 43.66 7.62 -64.89
CA ASN A 45 43.39 9.03 -64.60
C ASN A 45 41.89 9.25 -64.38
N GLU A 46 41.04 8.64 -65.19
CA GLU A 46 39.59 8.68 -64.99
C GLU A 46 39.19 8.08 -63.64
N HIS A 47 39.76 6.92 -63.28
CA HIS A 47 39.53 6.29 -61.99
C HIS A 47 39.96 7.19 -60.81
N ARG A 48 41.11 7.88 -60.93
CA ARG A 48 41.59 8.84 -59.92
C ARG A 48 40.68 10.05 -59.82
N ASN A 49 40.21 10.58 -60.94
CA ASN A 49 39.27 11.70 -60.95
C ASN A 49 37.96 11.32 -60.26
N GLN A 50 37.45 10.11 -60.50
CA GLN A 50 36.26 9.59 -59.81
C GLN A 50 36.48 9.47 -58.30
N LEU A 51 37.64 8.95 -57.86
CA LEU A 51 37.97 8.88 -56.43
C LEU A 51 38.10 10.28 -55.80
N SER A 52 38.70 11.23 -56.52
CA SER A 52 38.80 12.62 -56.06
C SER A 52 37.42 13.25 -55.87
N LYS A 53 36.50 13.01 -56.82
CA LYS A 53 35.12 13.49 -56.74
C LYS A 53 34.38 12.89 -55.54
N GLN A 54 34.52 11.58 -55.30
CA GLN A 54 33.92 10.91 -54.15
C GLN A 54 34.47 11.46 -52.81
N LEU A 55 35.75 11.79 -52.74
CA LEU A 55 36.35 12.38 -51.54
C LEU A 55 35.83 13.79 -51.27
N GLU A 56 35.65 14.59 -52.32
CA GLU A 56 35.09 15.94 -52.22
C GLU A 56 33.63 15.90 -51.77
N GLU A 57 32.82 14.98 -52.31
CA GLU A 57 31.44 14.73 -51.85
C GLU A 57 31.38 14.38 -50.35
N ILE A 58 32.24 13.46 -49.89
CA ILE A 58 32.32 13.10 -48.46
C ILE A 58 32.72 14.30 -47.59
N THR A 59 33.64 15.14 -48.08
CA THR A 59 34.09 16.33 -47.34
C THR A 59 32.94 17.33 -47.18
N VAL A 60 32.16 17.56 -48.24
CA VAL A 60 30.98 18.43 -48.21
C VAL A 60 29.89 17.88 -47.26
N GLU A 61 29.62 16.57 -47.31
CA GLU A 61 28.66 15.94 -46.40
C GLU A 61 29.09 16.05 -44.94
N HIS A 62 30.38 15.86 -44.65
CA HIS A 62 30.94 16.02 -43.32
C HIS A 62 30.75 17.45 -42.79
N ASP A 63 31.09 18.46 -43.60
CA ASP A 63 30.96 19.86 -43.20
C ASP A 63 29.49 20.25 -42.96
N LEU A 64 28.57 19.76 -43.80
CA LEU A 64 27.13 19.98 -43.63
C LEU A 64 26.62 19.32 -42.34
N PHE A 65 27.06 18.09 -42.06
CA PHE A 65 26.70 17.38 -40.84
C PHE A 65 27.20 18.12 -39.60
N GLN A 66 28.44 18.61 -39.63
CA GLN A 66 29.03 19.35 -38.51
C GLN A 66 28.35 20.71 -38.29
N GLN A 67 27.96 21.41 -39.36
CA GLN A 67 27.14 22.63 -39.24
C GLN A 67 25.77 22.33 -38.63
N THR A 68 25.12 21.24 -39.03
CA THR A 68 23.81 20.83 -38.50
C THR A 68 23.90 20.50 -37.01
N LEU A 69 24.93 19.76 -36.59
CA LEU A 69 25.18 19.47 -35.19
C LEU A 69 25.41 20.75 -34.39
N ASN A 70 26.30 21.63 -34.87
CA ASN A 70 26.61 22.88 -34.19
C ASN A 70 25.37 23.79 -34.04
N GLN A 71 24.48 23.84 -35.03
CA GLN A 71 23.21 24.56 -34.95
C GLN A 71 22.26 23.95 -33.91
N SER A 72 22.20 22.62 -33.83
CA SER A 72 21.37 21.93 -32.83
C SER A 72 21.89 22.04 -31.39
N THR A 73 23.20 22.30 -31.22
CA THR A 73 23.86 22.43 -29.91
C THR A 73 24.15 23.87 -29.49
N ALA A 74 23.84 24.87 -30.34
CA ALA A 74 24.26 26.27 -30.15
C ALA A 74 23.68 26.93 -28.88
N ASP A 75 22.47 26.56 -28.45
CA ASP A 75 21.95 26.97 -27.14
C ASP A 75 21.04 25.89 -26.53
N PRO A 76 21.57 25.07 -25.60
CA PRO A 76 20.80 24.07 -24.87
C PRO A 76 19.53 24.62 -24.20
N ARG A 77 19.49 25.93 -23.87
CA ARG A 77 18.34 26.58 -23.23
C ARG A 77 17.17 26.86 -24.17
N THR A 78 17.42 26.87 -25.48
CA THR A 78 16.38 27.04 -26.52
C THR A 78 15.84 25.71 -27.03
N HIS A 79 16.39 24.59 -26.56
CA HIS A 79 15.94 23.27 -26.96
C HIS A 79 14.47 23.05 -26.54
N VAL A 80 13.63 22.60 -27.47
CA VAL A 80 12.18 22.41 -27.26
C VAL A 80 11.84 21.55 -26.03
N LEU A 81 12.70 20.58 -25.70
CA LEU A 81 12.55 19.73 -24.51
C LEU A 81 12.76 20.52 -23.20
N ILE A 82 13.69 21.48 -23.16
CA ILE A 82 13.89 22.34 -21.98
C ILE A 82 12.67 23.23 -21.75
N SER A 83 12.08 23.80 -22.81
CA SER A 83 10.82 24.55 -22.70
C SER A 83 9.68 23.68 -22.16
N ARG A 84 9.60 22.41 -22.59
CA ARG A 84 8.59 21.45 -22.13
C ARG A 84 8.81 21.04 -20.67
N ILE A 85 10.06 20.85 -20.24
CA ILE A 85 10.42 20.60 -18.85
C ILE A 85 10.03 21.79 -17.97
N ASN A 86 10.35 23.01 -18.39
CA ASN A 86 9.99 24.23 -17.64
C ASN A 86 8.47 24.41 -17.52
N ALA A 87 7.73 24.12 -18.60
CA ALA A 87 6.26 24.15 -18.57
C ALA A 87 5.69 23.12 -17.60
N TRP A 88 6.19 21.88 -17.66
CA TRP A 88 5.78 20.80 -16.75
C TRP A 88 6.12 21.11 -15.29
N GLU A 89 7.29 21.68 -15.01
CA GLU A 89 7.70 22.08 -13.66
C GLU A 89 6.75 23.16 -13.11
N LYS A 90 6.41 24.17 -13.92
CA LYS A 90 5.48 25.24 -13.54
C LYS A 90 4.08 24.69 -13.25
N GLU A 91 3.55 23.82 -14.12
CA GLU A 91 2.25 23.20 -13.94
C GLU A 91 2.21 22.34 -12.66
N SER A 92 3.25 21.55 -12.43
CA SER A 92 3.35 20.68 -11.25
C SER A 92 3.40 21.48 -9.96
N LYS A 93 4.20 22.55 -9.90
CA LYS A 93 4.23 23.46 -8.75
C LYS A 93 2.86 24.10 -8.47
N ASN A 94 2.13 24.47 -9.51
CA ASN A 94 0.79 25.05 -9.34
C ASN A 94 -0.21 24.03 -8.79
N LYS A 95 -0.22 22.80 -9.30
CA LYS A 95 -1.11 21.73 -8.80
C LYS A 95 -0.83 21.40 -7.33
N ILE A 96 0.45 21.31 -6.96
CA ILE A 96 0.84 21.06 -5.57
C ILE A 96 0.38 22.20 -4.66
N LYS A 97 0.54 23.46 -5.08
CA LYS A 97 0.06 24.62 -4.32
C LYS A 97 -1.45 24.61 -4.15
N GLN A 98 -2.19 24.31 -5.20
CA GLN A 98 -3.66 24.24 -5.16
C GLN A 98 -4.13 23.15 -4.18
N ALA A 99 -3.60 21.93 -4.31
CA ALA A 99 -3.97 20.83 -3.42
C ALA A 99 -3.63 21.13 -1.95
N ALA A 100 -2.49 21.77 -1.68
CA ALA A 100 -2.12 22.19 -0.34
C ALA A 100 -3.11 23.23 0.23
N GLU A 101 -3.58 24.16 -0.60
CA GLU A 101 -4.53 25.19 -0.18
C GLU A 101 -5.93 24.62 0.07
N GLU A 102 -6.39 23.71 -0.79
CA GLU A 102 -7.65 22.99 -0.60
C GLU A 102 -7.62 22.18 0.72
N ALA A 103 -6.51 21.52 1.03
CA ALA A 103 -6.34 20.79 2.29
C ALA A 103 -6.36 21.73 3.51
N ARG A 104 -5.71 22.90 3.44
CA ARG A 104 -5.77 23.91 4.52
C ARG A 104 -7.19 24.40 4.76
N CYS A 105 -7.89 24.77 3.69
CA CYS A 105 -9.28 25.24 3.75
C CYS A 105 -10.21 24.18 4.36
N LEU A 106 -10.01 22.89 4.04
CA LEU A 106 -10.78 21.80 4.62
C LEU A 106 -10.55 21.68 6.14
N ILE A 107 -9.31 21.78 6.59
CA ILE A 107 -8.96 21.72 8.03
C ILE A 107 -9.57 22.92 8.78
N GLU A 108 -9.45 24.13 8.23
CA GLU A 108 -10.02 25.34 8.85
C GLU A 108 -11.54 25.25 8.96
N ASN A 109 -12.22 24.82 7.89
CA ASN A 109 -13.67 24.63 7.92
C ASN A 109 -14.09 23.58 8.95
N GLN A 110 -13.37 22.46 9.05
CA GLN A 110 -13.63 21.45 10.08
C GLN A 110 -13.43 22.02 11.50
N ALA A 111 -12.38 22.80 11.73
CA ALA A 111 -12.12 23.44 13.02
C ALA A 111 -13.23 24.43 13.41
N ILE A 112 -13.71 25.24 12.45
CA ILE A 112 -14.85 26.15 12.65
C ILE A 112 -16.11 25.37 13.01
N MET A 113 -16.40 24.28 12.28
CA MET A 113 -17.58 23.43 12.55
C MET A 113 -17.50 22.78 13.93
N ASN A 114 -16.35 22.22 14.30
CA ASN A 114 -16.13 21.62 15.62
C ASN A 114 -16.32 22.65 16.74
N THR A 115 -15.80 23.87 16.56
CA THR A 115 -15.93 24.95 17.55
C THR A 115 -17.40 25.35 17.76
N LYS A 116 -18.18 25.45 16.68
CA LYS A 116 -19.62 25.70 16.75
C LYS A 116 -20.34 24.58 17.51
N GLN A 117 -20.02 23.31 17.21
CA GLN A 117 -20.64 22.17 17.86
C GLN A 117 -20.35 22.12 19.36
N ILE A 118 -19.11 22.42 19.77
CA ILE A 118 -18.72 22.54 21.18
C ILE A 118 -19.52 23.64 21.89
N GLY A 119 -19.73 24.78 21.23
CA GLY A 119 -20.57 25.85 21.76
C GLY A 119 -22.02 25.42 22.02
N ILE A 120 -22.61 24.66 21.08
CA ILE A 120 -23.96 24.10 21.24
C ILE A 120 -24.01 23.12 22.42
N TRP A 121 -23.05 22.20 22.51
CA TRP A 121 -22.99 21.24 23.61
C TRP A 121 -22.82 21.92 24.97
N LYS A 122 -22.01 22.98 25.03
CA LYS A 122 -21.88 23.77 26.25
C LYS A 122 -23.22 24.38 26.68
N LEU A 123 -23.99 24.93 25.73
CA LEU A 123 -25.31 25.50 26.03
C LEU A 123 -26.29 24.42 26.53
N GLN A 124 -26.30 23.25 25.90
CA GLN A 124 -27.14 22.12 26.32
C GLN A 124 -26.76 21.62 27.73
N LEU A 125 -25.46 21.60 28.04
CA LEU A 125 -24.98 21.19 29.35
C LEU A 125 -25.42 22.17 30.44
N GLU A 126 -25.34 23.49 30.18
CA GLU A 126 -25.84 24.49 31.13
C GLU A 126 -27.35 24.39 31.32
N GLN A 127 -28.13 24.16 30.25
CA GLN A 127 -29.58 23.92 30.35
C GLN A 127 -29.91 22.68 31.20
N LEU A 128 -29.17 21.57 31.00
CA LEU A 128 -29.35 20.36 31.82
C LEU A 128 -29.02 20.63 33.29
N LYS A 129 -27.97 21.40 33.55
CA LYS A 129 -27.57 21.79 34.90
C LYS A 129 -28.64 22.66 35.58
N GLU A 130 -29.20 23.64 34.88
CA GLU A 130 -30.30 24.47 35.40
C GLU A 130 -31.55 23.63 35.70
N ASN A 131 -31.93 22.73 34.79
CA ASN A 131 -33.05 21.81 34.99
C ASN A 131 -32.86 20.88 36.19
N PHE A 132 -31.61 20.50 36.48
CA PHE A 132 -31.28 19.66 37.63
C PHE A 132 -31.31 20.43 38.97
N LEU A 133 -30.85 21.68 38.96
CA LEU A 133 -30.79 22.52 40.16
C LEU A 133 -32.14 23.16 40.52
N SER A 134 -33.06 23.32 39.57
CA SER A 134 -34.39 23.88 39.79
C SER A 134 -35.46 23.19 38.93
N PRO A 135 -35.74 21.90 39.17
CA PRO A 135 -36.74 21.17 38.41
C PRO A 135 -38.13 21.75 38.68
N SER A 136 -38.83 22.17 37.63
CA SER A 136 -40.10 22.90 37.67
C SER A 136 -41.31 22.09 38.17
N SER A 137 -41.11 20.89 38.71
CA SER A 137 -42.20 19.93 39.02
C SER A 137 -42.04 19.14 40.32
N VAL A 138 -41.09 19.49 41.22
CA VAL A 138 -40.91 18.76 42.48
C VAL A 138 -40.83 19.71 43.67
N ALA A 139 -41.80 19.62 44.58
CA ALA A 139 -41.68 20.13 45.95
C ALA A 139 -40.98 19.07 46.80
N ILE A 140 -39.84 19.42 47.40
CA ILE A 140 -39.05 18.53 48.24
C ILE A 140 -39.40 18.84 49.70
N GLU A 141 -40.06 17.91 50.39
CA GLU A 141 -40.16 17.89 51.85
C GLU A 141 -39.03 17.02 52.42
N GLU A 142 -38.32 17.52 53.43
CA GLU A 142 -37.25 16.77 54.10
C GLU A 142 -37.83 15.68 55.00
N ALA A 143 -37.59 14.42 54.63
CA ALA A 143 -37.80 13.27 55.51
C ALA A 143 -36.47 12.85 56.15
N PRO A 144 -36.42 12.64 57.48
CA PRO A 144 -35.25 12.11 58.14
C PRO A 144 -35.20 10.60 57.96
N GLU A 145 -34.27 10.10 57.16
CA GLU A 145 -33.34 9.00 57.48
C GLU A 145 -32.71 8.37 56.21
N ASN A 146 -31.37 8.29 56.24
CA ASN A 146 -30.48 7.42 55.45
C ASN A 146 -30.50 7.55 53.91
N PHE A 147 -29.97 8.67 53.41
CA PHE A 147 -29.98 9.03 51.98
C PHE A 147 -28.84 8.45 51.11
N ILE A 148 -27.74 7.92 51.66
CA ILE A 148 -26.60 7.54 50.79
C ILE A 148 -26.55 6.03 50.56
N ALA A 149 -27.14 5.61 49.45
CA ALA A 149 -26.86 4.30 48.86
C ALA A 149 -25.34 4.18 48.61
N LYS A 150 -24.77 3.07 49.07
CA LYS A 150 -23.35 2.74 48.95
C LYS A 150 -22.92 2.86 47.47
N ILE A 151 -22.14 3.88 47.14
CA ILE A 151 -21.58 4.07 45.79
C ILE A 151 -20.62 2.90 45.53
N LEU A 152 -21.04 1.95 44.70
CA LEU A 152 -20.21 0.83 44.30
C LEU A 152 -19.44 1.22 43.04
N VAL A 153 -18.22 1.71 43.22
CA VAL A 153 -17.29 1.95 42.10
C VAL A 153 -16.82 0.59 41.61
N LYS A 154 -17.56 0.00 40.66
CA LYS A 154 -17.03 -1.09 39.84
C LYS A 154 -16.17 -0.46 38.77
N ASP A 155 -14.97 -1.01 38.59
CA ASP A 155 -14.10 -0.64 37.48
C ASP A 155 -14.85 -0.84 36.16
N LEU A 156 -15.34 0.26 35.56
CA LEU A 156 -16.18 0.24 34.36
C LEU A 156 -15.46 -0.43 33.18
N GLU A 157 -14.13 -0.39 33.18
CA GLU A 157 -13.31 -0.98 32.12
C GLU A 157 -13.43 -2.50 32.07
N THR A 158 -13.55 -3.17 33.23
CA THR A 158 -13.69 -4.64 33.29
C THR A 158 -15.10 -5.13 32.96
N LEU A 159 -16.13 -4.31 33.16
CA LEU A 159 -17.52 -4.68 32.89
C LEU A 159 -17.81 -4.86 31.40
N GLY A 160 -17.15 -4.09 30.53
CA GLY A 160 -17.31 -4.19 29.08
C GLY A 160 -16.55 -5.38 28.46
N LYS A 161 -15.54 -5.91 29.14
CA LYS A 161 -14.64 -6.92 28.55
C LYS A 161 -15.17 -8.35 28.57
N LYS A 162 -16.32 -8.62 29.21
CA LYS A 162 -16.89 -9.97 29.32
C LYS A 162 -17.54 -10.44 28.03
N PHE A 163 -17.37 -11.72 27.71
CA PHE A 163 -18.16 -12.42 26.70
C PHE A 163 -19.63 -12.48 27.13
N GLU A 164 -20.56 -12.14 26.22
CA GLU A 164 -21.99 -12.11 26.54
C GLU A 164 -22.87 -12.65 25.40
N GLN A 165 -22.70 -12.14 24.18
CA GLN A 165 -23.57 -12.50 23.06
C GLN A 165 -22.96 -13.65 22.27
N VAL A 166 -23.68 -14.75 22.10
CA VAL A 166 -23.19 -15.95 21.42
C VAL A 166 -24.04 -16.33 20.22
N ALA A 167 -23.41 -16.89 19.20
CA ALA A 167 -24.06 -17.61 18.11
C ALA A 167 -23.37 -18.96 17.87
N GLY A 168 -24.16 -19.98 17.58
CA GLY A 168 -23.69 -21.37 17.43
C GLY A 168 -23.82 -22.16 18.72
N TYR A 169 -22.84 -23.03 18.99
CA TYR A 169 -22.81 -23.87 20.20
C TYR A 169 -21.58 -23.62 21.10
N PRO A 170 -21.23 -22.36 21.42
CA PRO A 170 -20.16 -22.11 22.39
C PRO A 170 -20.63 -22.24 23.83
N GLY A 171 -19.69 -22.57 24.72
CA GLY A 171 -19.82 -22.35 26.15
C GLY A 171 -19.16 -21.04 26.56
N ILE A 172 -19.89 -20.18 27.28
CA ILE A 172 -19.29 -19.11 28.07
C ILE A 172 -19.16 -19.63 29.51
N ASN A 173 -17.93 -19.63 30.03
CA ASN A 173 -17.60 -20.13 31.36
C ASN A 173 -17.00 -19.01 32.23
N GLU A 174 -16.80 -19.31 33.51
CA GLU A 174 -16.03 -18.45 34.44
C GLU A 174 -16.56 -17.01 34.53
N GLY A 175 -17.88 -16.86 34.56
CA GLY A 175 -18.53 -15.55 34.73
C GLY A 175 -18.35 -14.58 33.55
N GLY A 176 -18.15 -15.11 32.34
CA GLY A 176 -17.98 -14.33 31.11
C GLY A 176 -16.54 -14.16 30.65
N LEU A 177 -15.57 -14.80 31.31
CA LEU A 177 -14.15 -14.60 31.03
C LEU A 177 -13.56 -15.66 30.09
N ALA A 178 -14.21 -16.81 29.93
CA ALA A 178 -13.75 -17.89 29.05
C ALA A 178 -14.82 -18.23 28.01
N PHE A 179 -14.39 -18.38 26.77
CA PHE A 179 -15.20 -18.75 25.61
C PHE A 179 -14.61 -20.03 25.02
N GLN A 180 -15.43 -21.08 24.90
CA GLN A 180 -14.99 -22.39 24.44
C GLN A 180 -15.92 -22.94 23.36
N ASN A 181 -15.35 -23.55 22.32
CA ASN A 181 -16.12 -24.24 21.31
C ASN A 181 -16.52 -25.65 21.75
N ASN A 182 -17.81 -25.87 22.01
CA ASN A 182 -18.34 -27.16 22.47
C ASN A 182 -19.00 -27.98 21.36
N THR A 183 -18.90 -27.55 20.10
CA THR A 183 -19.44 -28.30 18.96
C THR A 183 -18.74 -29.64 18.78
N SER A 184 -19.49 -30.70 18.45
CA SER A 184 -18.93 -31.96 17.97
C SER A 184 -18.58 -31.93 16.47
N ASN A 185 -19.04 -30.92 15.75
CA ASN A 185 -18.95 -30.84 14.29
C ASN A 185 -17.87 -29.83 13.88
N ASN A 186 -16.72 -30.35 13.44
CA ASN A 186 -15.66 -29.56 12.85
C ASN A 186 -16.08 -29.14 11.43
N ARG A 187 -16.15 -27.82 11.18
CA ARG A 187 -16.46 -27.24 9.86
C ARG A 187 -15.32 -26.32 9.44
N SER A 188 -15.22 -26.07 8.13
CA SER A 188 -14.23 -25.14 7.56
C SER A 188 -14.45 -23.67 7.97
N LEU A 189 -15.67 -23.31 8.35
CA LEU A 189 -16.06 -21.95 8.77
C LEU A 189 -16.34 -21.87 10.27
N LEU A 190 -16.48 -20.64 10.77
CA LEU A 190 -16.83 -20.37 12.16
C LEU A 190 -18.18 -20.98 12.55
N ASN A 191 -18.14 -21.97 13.43
CA ASN A 191 -19.33 -22.62 13.99
C ASN A 191 -19.73 -22.07 15.37
N SER A 192 -18.86 -21.30 16.00
CA SER A 192 -19.11 -20.65 17.28
C SER A 192 -18.55 -19.23 17.24
N GLN A 193 -19.37 -18.25 17.60
CA GLN A 193 -18.99 -16.84 17.64
C GLN A 193 -19.46 -16.20 18.94
N VAL A 194 -18.72 -15.20 19.40
CA VAL A 194 -19.04 -14.43 20.60
C VAL A 194 -18.69 -12.96 20.44
N ARG A 195 -19.49 -12.09 21.04
CA ARG A 195 -19.17 -10.68 21.24
C ARG A 195 -19.01 -10.37 22.72
N CYS A 196 -18.12 -9.44 23.01
CA CYS A 196 -18.04 -8.86 24.35
C CYS A 196 -19.26 -7.97 24.64
N LYS A 197 -19.52 -7.72 25.92
CA LYS A 197 -20.61 -6.85 26.40
C LYS A 197 -20.39 -5.38 26.05
N GLY A 198 -19.13 -4.94 25.96
CA GLY A 198 -18.74 -3.56 25.74
C GLY A 198 -19.19 -3.02 24.39
N GLU A 199 -19.67 -1.79 24.40
CA GLU A 199 -20.09 -1.02 23.23
C GLU A 199 -19.25 0.25 23.15
N TYR A 200 -18.56 0.45 22.03
CA TYR A 200 -17.54 1.47 21.91
C TYR A 200 -17.87 2.44 20.78
N SER A 201 -18.10 3.71 21.11
CA SER A 201 -18.38 4.80 20.15
C SER A 201 -17.36 5.94 20.21
N GLY A 202 -16.36 5.84 21.08
CA GLY A 202 -15.36 6.86 21.35
C GLY A 202 -14.35 6.35 22.37
N GLY A 203 -13.15 6.91 22.39
CA GLY A 203 -12.06 6.46 23.27
C GLY A 203 -11.13 5.45 22.61
N ILE A 204 -10.14 5.01 23.40
CA ILE A 204 -9.22 3.92 23.07
C ILE A 204 -9.51 2.79 24.07
N HIS A 205 -9.77 1.59 23.56
CA HIS A 205 -10.17 0.44 24.36
C HIS A 205 -9.28 -0.74 24.05
N ASN A 206 -8.84 -1.47 25.06
CA ASN A 206 -8.03 -2.67 24.85
C ASN A 206 -8.70 -3.91 25.43
N ILE A 207 -8.33 -5.07 24.91
CA ILE A 207 -8.66 -6.36 25.50
C ILE A 207 -7.50 -7.32 25.29
N ARG A 208 -7.07 -8.00 26.35
CA ARG A 208 -6.07 -9.07 26.26
C ARG A 208 -6.71 -10.43 26.38
N LEU A 209 -6.33 -11.32 25.47
CA LEU A 209 -6.89 -12.65 25.33
C LEU A 209 -5.77 -13.67 25.34
N LYS A 210 -5.92 -14.72 26.15
CA LYS A 210 -5.07 -15.90 26.10
C LYS A 210 -5.74 -16.99 25.26
N ILE A 211 -5.01 -17.53 24.30
CA ILE A 211 -5.40 -18.73 23.55
C ILE A 211 -5.11 -19.95 24.42
N GLU A 212 -6.08 -20.39 25.23
CA GLU A 212 -5.85 -21.51 26.16
C GLU A 212 -5.74 -22.86 25.47
N GLN A 213 -6.46 -23.02 24.36
CA GLN A 213 -6.42 -24.22 23.53
C GLN A 213 -6.59 -23.80 22.07
N TYR A 214 -5.67 -24.25 21.22
CA TYR A 214 -5.74 -24.06 19.77
C TYR A 214 -5.61 -25.40 19.05
N ALA A 215 -6.69 -25.84 18.42
CA ALA A 215 -6.77 -27.10 17.68
C ALA A 215 -6.37 -26.94 16.20
N ASN A 216 -5.48 -25.98 15.89
CA ASN A 216 -5.05 -25.62 14.53
C ASN A 216 -6.21 -25.29 13.57
N GLY A 217 -7.33 -24.80 14.12
CA GLY A 217 -8.47 -24.31 13.37
C GLY A 217 -8.35 -22.86 12.90
N LEU A 218 -9.47 -22.35 12.43
CA LEU A 218 -9.73 -20.92 12.28
C LEU A 218 -10.20 -20.35 13.63
N ILE A 219 -9.43 -19.39 14.17
CA ILE A 219 -9.88 -18.46 15.23
C ILE A 219 -9.94 -17.06 14.62
N PHE A 220 -11.05 -16.34 14.82
CA PHE A 220 -11.15 -14.94 14.42
C PHE A 220 -10.96 -14.01 15.61
N PHE A 221 -10.18 -12.94 15.41
CA PHE A 221 -9.99 -11.84 16.35
C PHE A 221 -10.33 -10.53 15.65
N GLY A 222 -11.29 -9.78 16.16
CA GLY A 222 -11.64 -8.53 15.52
C GLY A 222 -12.75 -7.73 16.19
N VAL A 223 -13.40 -6.92 15.37
CA VAL A 223 -14.46 -6.01 15.75
C VAL A 223 -15.60 -6.10 14.74
N ASN A 224 -16.80 -5.83 15.24
CA ASN A 224 -17.99 -5.72 14.43
C ASN A 224 -18.86 -4.55 14.93
N SER A 225 -19.73 -4.02 14.06
CA SER A 225 -20.77 -3.08 14.49
C SER A 225 -21.80 -3.83 15.35
N LYS A 226 -22.29 -3.19 16.41
CA LYS A 226 -23.41 -3.71 17.21
C LYS A 226 -24.65 -3.97 16.36
N SER A 227 -24.89 -3.12 15.36
CA SER A 227 -26.05 -3.23 14.47
C SER A 227 -25.97 -4.42 13.53
N ALA A 228 -24.79 -5.01 13.35
CA ALA A 228 -24.62 -6.20 12.53
C ALA A 228 -25.25 -7.41 13.22
N PRO A 229 -26.03 -8.25 12.51
CA PRO A 229 -26.60 -9.46 13.08
C PRO A 229 -25.47 -10.32 13.65
N LEU A 230 -25.72 -11.09 14.72
CA LEU A 230 -24.80 -12.12 15.20
C LEU A 230 -25.30 -13.48 14.70
N ASN A 231 -24.68 -14.03 13.67
CA ASN A 231 -25.02 -15.35 13.13
C ASN A 231 -23.78 -16.24 13.06
N VAL A 232 -23.96 -17.53 12.79
CA VAL A 232 -22.85 -18.42 12.41
C VAL A 232 -22.40 -18.09 10.98
N ASN A 233 -21.08 -18.14 10.72
CA ASN A 233 -20.42 -17.71 9.46
C ASN A 233 -20.36 -16.19 9.18
N ASN A 234 -20.35 -15.35 10.22
CA ASN A 234 -20.47 -13.90 10.10
C ASN A 234 -19.19 -13.17 9.68
N LEU A 235 -18.15 -13.88 9.24
CA LEU A 235 -16.92 -13.24 8.80
C LEU A 235 -17.12 -12.40 7.54
N THR A 236 -18.15 -12.73 6.75
CA THR A 236 -18.43 -12.07 5.48
C THR A 236 -19.40 -10.90 5.58
N VAL A 237 -19.86 -10.51 6.78
CA VAL A 237 -20.67 -9.28 6.89
C VAL A 237 -19.81 -8.05 6.71
N ALA A 238 -20.38 -7.04 6.05
CA ALA A 238 -19.68 -5.82 5.69
C ALA A 238 -19.01 -5.09 6.87
N SER A 239 -19.48 -5.33 8.09
CA SER A 239 -18.98 -4.71 9.30
C SER A 239 -17.91 -5.53 10.03
N SER A 240 -17.49 -6.69 9.49
CA SER A 240 -16.44 -7.52 10.10
C SER A 240 -15.04 -7.05 9.71
N TYR A 241 -14.24 -6.70 10.71
CA TYR A 241 -12.83 -6.32 10.57
C TYR A 241 -11.97 -7.10 11.55
N GLY A 242 -10.89 -7.73 11.08
CA GLY A 242 -10.00 -8.47 11.96
C GLY A 242 -9.11 -9.47 11.25
N TRP A 243 -8.55 -10.39 12.03
CA TRP A 243 -7.54 -11.35 11.59
C TRP A 243 -7.95 -12.76 11.96
N THR A 244 -7.35 -13.73 11.27
CA THR A 244 -7.59 -15.16 11.56
C THR A 244 -6.33 -15.93 11.91
N ALA A 245 -6.40 -16.73 12.97
CA ALA A 245 -5.46 -17.83 13.20
C ALA A 245 -5.73 -18.96 12.20
N GLY A 246 -4.69 -19.57 11.62
CA GLY A 246 -4.77 -20.81 10.83
C GLY A 246 -5.31 -20.73 9.39
N ALA A 247 -6.00 -19.65 9.01
CA ALA A 247 -6.62 -19.55 7.68
C ALA A 247 -5.74 -18.84 6.65
N ASN A 248 -4.57 -19.39 6.30
CA ASN A 248 -3.70 -18.89 5.23
C ASN A 248 -3.40 -17.38 5.30
N ASN A 249 -3.08 -16.85 6.49
CA ASN A 249 -2.83 -15.43 6.68
C ASN A 249 -3.99 -14.53 6.18
N THR A 250 -5.24 -14.94 6.44
CA THR A 250 -6.41 -14.18 6.01
C THR A 250 -6.73 -13.07 7.01
N VAL A 251 -6.94 -11.88 6.44
CA VAL A 251 -7.46 -10.68 7.09
C VAL A 251 -8.86 -10.44 6.56
N TYR A 252 -9.80 -10.08 7.43
CA TYR A 252 -11.11 -9.61 7.01
C TYR A 252 -11.16 -8.10 7.09
N LYS A 253 -11.48 -7.44 5.98
CA LYS A 253 -11.71 -6.00 5.90
C LYS A 253 -13.03 -5.76 5.20
N SER A 254 -13.96 -5.11 5.88
CA SER A 254 -15.32 -4.89 5.37
C SER A 254 -16.03 -6.19 4.97
N GLY A 255 -15.79 -7.29 5.70
CA GLY A 255 -16.30 -8.63 5.36
C GLY A 255 -15.58 -9.34 4.20
N GLN A 256 -14.65 -8.69 3.52
CA GLN A 256 -13.86 -9.29 2.45
C GLN A 256 -12.64 -10.01 3.02
N ALA A 257 -12.44 -11.27 2.64
CA ALA A 257 -11.25 -12.04 2.95
C ALA A 257 -10.08 -11.60 2.05
N LEU A 258 -8.99 -11.15 2.66
CA LEU A 258 -7.76 -10.71 2.01
C LEU A 258 -6.59 -11.58 2.51
N ILE A 259 -5.93 -12.27 1.59
CA ILE A 259 -4.81 -13.18 1.89
C ILE A 259 -3.51 -12.37 1.90
N ASN A 260 -2.66 -12.57 2.92
CA ASN A 260 -1.37 -11.89 3.07
C ASN A 260 -1.47 -10.34 3.03
N HIS A 261 -2.59 -9.78 3.48
CA HIS A 261 -2.78 -8.33 3.50
C HIS A 261 -1.84 -7.68 4.53
N ASN A 262 -1.13 -6.60 4.13
CA ASN A 262 -0.18 -5.87 4.96
C ASN A 262 0.85 -6.78 5.66
N ASP A 263 1.38 -7.76 4.92
CA ASP A 263 2.36 -8.72 5.41
C ASP A 263 1.89 -9.48 6.68
N TYR A 264 0.58 -9.64 6.84
CA TYR A 264 0.00 -10.41 7.91
C TYR A 264 0.49 -11.85 7.87
N VAL A 265 0.92 -12.36 9.03
CA VAL A 265 1.36 -13.74 9.21
C VAL A 265 0.62 -14.34 10.40
N SER A 266 -0.11 -15.40 10.13
CA SER A 266 -0.85 -16.17 11.12
C SER A 266 0.11 -17.16 11.80
N ASP A 267 0.73 -16.73 12.90
CA ASP A 267 1.71 -17.54 13.64
C ASP A 267 1.25 -17.94 15.04
N PHE A 268 -0.06 -17.89 15.32
CA PHE A 268 -0.66 -18.14 16.63
C PHE A 268 -0.43 -19.56 17.16
N GLN A 269 -0.26 -19.66 18.47
CA GLN A 269 -0.07 -20.91 19.19
C GLN A 269 -0.90 -20.96 20.49
N THR A 270 -1.07 -22.17 21.02
CA THR A 270 -1.63 -22.35 22.37
C THR A 270 -0.72 -21.63 23.38
N ASN A 271 -1.35 -20.97 24.34
CA ASN A 271 -0.81 -20.06 25.35
C ASN A 271 -0.35 -18.67 24.86
N ASP A 272 -0.53 -18.33 23.58
CA ASP A 272 -0.29 -16.96 23.14
C ASP A 272 -1.24 -15.98 23.83
N ILE A 273 -0.70 -14.79 24.13
CA ILE A 273 -1.49 -13.63 24.55
C ILE A 273 -1.60 -12.70 23.35
N VAL A 274 -2.84 -12.42 22.96
CA VAL A 274 -3.22 -11.50 21.90
C VAL A 274 -3.88 -10.29 22.53
N GLU A 275 -3.32 -9.12 22.26
CA GLU A 275 -3.89 -7.83 22.64
C GLU A 275 -4.58 -7.23 21.43
N LEU A 276 -5.83 -6.81 21.60
CA LEU A 276 -6.53 -5.97 20.63
C LEU A 276 -6.72 -4.58 21.23
N GLU A 277 -6.38 -3.56 20.46
CA GLU A 277 -6.66 -2.16 20.78
C GLU A 277 -7.61 -1.59 19.72
N LEU A 278 -8.65 -0.91 20.18
CA LEU A 278 -9.69 -0.29 19.37
C LEU A 278 -9.66 1.22 19.62
N ASP A 279 -9.15 1.98 18.65
CA ASP A 279 -9.18 3.45 18.69
C ASP A 279 -10.38 3.95 17.88
N CYS A 280 -11.42 4.35 18.59
CA CYS A 280 -12.63 4.88 17.98
C CYS A 280 -12.41 6.27 17.34
N TYR A 281 -11.39 7.03 17.76
CA TYR A 281 -11.11 8.35 17.21
C TYR A 281 -10.38 8.27 15.87
N ARG A 282 -9.35 7.41 15.79
CA ARG A 282 -8.59 7.16 14.55
C ARG A 282 -9.29 6.18 13.62
N ARG A 283 -10.27 5.46 14.14
CA ARG A 283 -11.07 4.45 13.45
C ARG A 283 -10.22 3.29 12.97
N HIS A 284 -9.35 2.78 13.82
CA HIS A 284 -8.59 1.57 13.53
C HIS A 284 -8.76 0.53 14.64
N ILE A 285 -8.48 -0.72 14.28
CA ILE A 285 -8.20 -1.78 15.24
C ILE A 285 -6.74 -2.20 15.05
N HIS A 286 -6.03 -2.36 16.16
CA HIS A 286 -4.67 -2.86 16.24
C HIS A 286 -4.67 -4.21 16.96
N MET A 287 -3.82 -5.11 16.50
CA MET A 287 -3.59 -6.41 17.13
C MET A 287 -2.11 -6.61 17.37
N ARG A 288 -1.76 -7.10 18.56
CA ARG A 288 -0.41 -7.52 18.92
C ARG A 288 -0.41 -8.94 19.46
N ASN A 289 0.47 -9.79 18.91
CA ASN A 289 0.80 -11.06 19.55
C ASN A 289 2.04 -10.87 20.42
N HIS A 290 1.93 -11.12 21.72
CA HIS A 290 3.03 -10.90 22.67
C HIS A 290 4.21 -11.86 22.48
N ARG A 291 3.99 -13.09 21.99
CA ARG A 291 5.06 -14.08 21.81
C ARG A 291 5.93 -13.72 20.60
N SER A 292 5.32 -13.47 19.45
CA SER A 292 6.05 -13.14 18.22
C SER A 292 6.42 -11.66 18.12
N ASN A 293 5.86 -10.82 18.99
CA ASN A 293 5.95 -9.35 18.98
C ASN A 293 5.52 -8.72 17.64
N LYS A 294 4.76 -9.46 16.82
CA LYS A 294 4.18 -8.95 15.58
C LYS A 294 2.96 -8.10 15.89
N GLN A 295 2.77 -7.07 15.08
CA GLN A 295 1.71 -6.10 15.21
C GLN A 295 1.08 -5.83 13.86
N TYR A 296 -0.24 -5.63 13.88
CA TYR A 296 -1.02 -5.40 12.68
C TYR A 296 -2.10 -4.36 12.94
N GLU A 297 -2.42 -3.57 11.93
CA GLU A 297 -3.42 -2.51 12.02
C GLU A 297 -4.39 -2.59 10.83
N LEU A 298 -5.67 -2.32 11.09
CA LEU A 298 -6.70 -2.16 10.07
C LEU A 298 -7.49 -0.88 10.28
N GLN A 299 -7.59 -0.09 9.21
CA GLN A 299 -8.53 1.03 9.14
C GLN A 299 -9.96 0.52 8.97
N ILE A 300 -10.87 1.04 9.79
CA ILE A 300 -12.31 0.72 9.79
C ILE A 300 -13.06 1.82 9.03
N GLU A 301 -13.88 1.43 8.07
CA GLU A 301 -14.73 2.32 7.27
C GLU A 301 -16.10 2.43 7.95
N LEU A 302 -16.48 3.62 8.41
CA LEU A 302 -17.72 3.80 9.20
C LEU A 302 -18.98 3.54 8.37
N GLU A 303 -18.90 3.70 7.06
CA GLU A 303 -19.96 3.39 6.10
C GLU A 303 -20.28 1.89 6.07
N LYS A 304 -19.30 1.05 6.44
CA LYS A 304 -19.41 -0.42 6.44
C LYS A 304 -19.53 -0.98 7.85
N CYS A 305 -18.87 -0.37 8.84
CA CYS A 305 -18.93 -0.73 10.24
C CYS A 305 -19.25 0.52 11.09
N PRO A 306 -20.53 0.91 11.19
CA PRO A 306 -20.93 2.06 11.99
C PRO A 306 -20.80 1.77 13.49
N PHE A 307 -20.71 2.83 14.30
CA PHE A 307 -20.78 2.72 15.75
C PHE A 307 -22.15 2.25 16.27
N PRO A 308 -22.24 1.71 17.50
CA PRO A 308 -21.11 1.35 18.36
C PRO A 308 -20.43 0.06 17.88
N TRP A 309 -19.15 -0.05 18.18
CA TRP A 309 -18.34 -1.23 17.91
C TRP A 309 -18.33 -2.20 19.09
N MET A 310 -18.13 -3.47 18.81
CA MET A 310 -18.00 -4.54 19.81
C MET A 310 -16.85 -5.46 19.42
N PHE A 311 -16.03 -5.87 20.38
CA PHE A 311 -15.05 -6.93 20.15
C PHE A 311 -15.77 -8.23 19.78
N HIS A 312 -15.26 -8.91 18.76
CA HIS A 312 -15.89 -10.06 18.11
C HIS A 312 -14.87 -11.17 17.88
N PHE A 313 -15.22 -12.38 18.30
CA PHE A 313 -14.37 -13.56 18.23
C PHE A 313 -15.15 -14.76 17.72
N GLY A 314 -14.43 -15.74 17.18
CA GLY A 314 -15.06 -17.02 16.85
C GLY A 314 -14.08 -18.14 16.61
N PHE A 315 -14.62 -19.37 16.65
CA PHE A 315 -13.91 -20.62 16.46
C PHE A 315 -14.55 -21.47 15.36
N SER A 316 -13.73 -22.38 14.81
CA SER A 316 -14.18 -23.42 13.87
C SER A 316 -13.95 -24.84 14.40
N MET A 317 -12.96 -25.07 15.26
CA MET A 317 -12.61 -26.41 15.73
C MET A 317 -13.12 -26.67 17.14
N SER A 318 -13.60 -27.90 17.37
CA SER A 318 -13.98 -28.36 18.70
C SER A 318 -12.81 -28.25 19.67
N GLY A 319 -13.08 -27.76 20.89
CA GLY A 319 -12.08 -27.64 21.94
C GLY A 319 -11.27 -26.34 21.92
N ASP A 320 -11.34 -25.52 20.86
CA ASP A 320 -10.74 -24.18 20.86
C ASP A 320 -11.26 -23.36 22.05
N ARG A 321 -10.36 -22.64 22.73
CA ARG A 321 -10.69 -21.90 23.94
C ARG A 321 -9.90 -20.60 24.05
N LEU A 322 -10.62 -19.49 24.30
CA LEU A 322 -10.09 -18.16 24.58
C LEU A 322 -10.48 -17.74 25.99
N ARG A 323 -9.56 -17.04 26.67
CA ARG A 323 -9.79 -16.43 27.98
C ARG A 323 -9.39 -14.97 27.96
N ILE A 324 -10.21 -14.10 28.54
CA ILE A 324 -9.84 -12.70 28.82
C ILE A 324 -8.92 -12.66 30.05
N VAL A 325 -7.78 -11.97 29.95
CA VAL A 325 -6.72 -11.94 30.99
C VAL A 325 -6.45 -10.55 31.56
N ASP A 326 -7.40 -9.63 31.39
CA ASP A 326 -7.39 -8.30 32.01
C ASP A 326 -7.86 -8.31 33.47
#